data_AF-A0A328FCE6-F1
#
_entry.id   AF-A0A328FCE6-F1
#
_cell.length_a   1.000
_cell.length_b   1.000
_cell.length_c   1.000
_cell.angle_alpha   90.00
_cell.angle_beta   90.00
_cell.angle_gamma   90.00
#
_symmetry.space_group_name_H-M   'P 1'
#
loop_
_entity.id
_entity.type
_entity.pdbx_description
1 polymer ?
#
loop_
_entity_poly.entity_id
_entity_poly.type
_entity_poly.pdbx_seq_one_letter_code
_entity_poly.pdbx_strand_id
1 'polypeptide(L)'
;MRFLLIIFVWIFFVGGLWAYTTNRDAALPAGPAQVADREVLTGAYILEITPGFSIDKDPFALALDDAPQTPGLEVRLNGQKLTVDAGEIFRGKVIRITEGLAPTIGFNEFYVQASPPMSEFHLDHCLRVRLLDREAPIVDHTIWGSRGAVVAGTVDFTLAAPKEENHDY
;
A
#
# COMPACT_ATOMS: atom_id res chain seq x y z
N MET A 1 33.01 43.80 28.89
CA MET A 1 33.44 42.38 28.86
C MET A 1 32.29 41.40 28.61
N ARG A 2 31.12 41.54 29.27
CA ARG A 2 29.96 40.66 29.04
C ARG A 2 29.46 40.62 27.59
N PHE A 3 29.49 41.76 26.89
CA PHE A 3 29.08 41.85 25.47
C PHE A 3 29.94 41.01 24.52
N LEU A 4 31.27 41.01 24.71
CA LEU A 4 32.19 40.22 23.88
C LEU A 4 31.97 38.72 24.08
N LEU A 5 31.68 38.31 25.32
CA LEU A 5 31.37 36.92 25.64
C LEU A 5 30.08 36.45 24.97
N ILE A 6 29.04 37.30 24.93
CA ILE A 6 27.78 37.00 24.23
C ILE A 6 28.02 36.81 22.73
N ILE A 7 28.81 37.69 22.10
CA ILE A 7 29.15 37.58 20.68
C ILE A 7 29.91 36.27 20.40
N PHE A 8 30.86 35.93 21.25
CA PHE A 8 31.66 34.70 21.09
C PHE A 8 30.79 33.44 21.20
N VAL A 9 29.89 33.40 22.19
CA VAL A 9 28.92 32.33 22.36
C VAL A 9 28.01 32.22 21.12
N TRP A 10 27.53 33.35 20.60
CA TRP A 10 26.70 33.37 19.39
C TRP A 10 27.42 32.82 18.17
N ILE A 11 28.65 33.25 17.92
CA ILE A 11 29.47 32.75 16.81
C ILE A 11 29.68 31.25 16.94
N PHE A 12 29.96 30.76 18.15
CA PHE A 12 30.19 29.34 18.36
C PHE A 12 28.94 28.50 18.11
N PHE A 13 27.78 28.90 18.63
CA PHE A 13 26.52 28.16 18.43
C PHE A 13 26.01 28.25 17.00
N VAL A 14 25.93 29.46 16.43
CA VAL A 14 25.39 29.64 15.07
C VAL A 14 26.36 29.14 14.03
N GLY A 15 27.66 29.42 14.17
CA GLY A 15 28.69 28.91 13.28
C GLY A 15 28.81 27.38 13.36
N GLY A 16 28.75 26.82 14.57
CA GLY A 16 28.75 25.37 14.77
C GLY A 16 27.52 24.68 14.17
N LEU A 17 26.33 25.25 14.38
CA LEU A 17 25.09 24.74 13.79
C LEU A 17 25.14 24.81 12.27
N TRP A 18 25.56 25.95 11.71
CA TRP A 18 25.68 26.14 10.28
C TRP A 18 26.67 25.15 9.65
N ALA A 19 27.87 25.02 10.22
CA ALA A 19 28.88 24.07 9.75
C ALA A 19 28.38 22.62 9.84
N TYR A 20 27.68 22.27 10.92
CA TYR A 20 27.08 20.94 11.07
C TYR A 20 26.02 20.66 10.01
N THR A 21 25.08 21.60 9.78
CA THR A 21 24.02 21.42 8.78
C THR A 21 24.59 21.32 7.37
N THR A 22 25.57 22.16 7.01
CA THR A 22 26.19 22.12 5.68
C THR A 22 26.95 20.82 5.46
N ASN A 23 27.69 20.34 6.46
CA ASN A 23 28.41 19.06 6.35
C ASN A 23 27.44 17.87 6.27
N ARG A 24 26.37 17.90 7.07
CA ARG A 24 25.31 16.89 7.02
C ARG A 24 24.65 16.84 5.65
N ASP A 25 24.27 17.99 5.11
CA ASP A 25 23.57 18.08 3.82
C ASP A 25 24.49 17.71 2.65
N ALA A 26 25.79 18.05 2.74
CA ALA A 26 26.79 17.62 1.76
C ALA A 26 27.06 16.10 1.78
N ALA A 27 26.82 15.44 2.92
CA ALA A 27 26.93 13.99 3.05
C ALA A 27 25.66 13.26 2.56
N LEU A 28 24.56 13.98 2.30
CA LEU A 28 23.39 13.38 1.68
C LEU A 28 23.67 13.13 0.18
N PRO A 29 23.20 12.00 -0.38
CA PRO A 29 23.29 11.76 -1.82
C PRO A 29 22.70 12.92 -2.61
N ALA A 30 23.44 13.43 -3.59
CA ALA A 30 22.99 14.50 -4.45
C ALA A 30 21.90 13.97 -5.40
N GLY A 31 20.64 14.24 -5.08
CA GLY A 31 19.49 13.96 -5.93
C GLY A 31 18.37 13.24 -5.21
N PRO A 32 17.16 13.20 -5.82
CA PRO A 32 16.12 12.30 -5.35
C PRO A 32 16.69 10.87 -5.36
N ALA A 33 16.32 10.06 -4.37
CA ALA A 33 16.64 8.63 -4.39
C ALA A 33 16.23 8.09 -5.76
N GLN A 34 17.20 7.61 -6.55
CA GLN A 34 16.88 6.93 -7.79
C GLN A 34 16.05 5.71 -7.38
N VAL A 35 14.78 5.73 -7.74
CA VAL A 35 13.92 4.56 -7.64
C VAL A 35 14.61 3.54 -8.53
N ALA A 36 15.22 2.51 -7.93
CA ALA A 36 15.78 1.43 -8.69
C ALA A 36 14.70 0.94 -9.65
N ASP A 37 14.98 0.92 -10.95
CA ASP A 37 14.06 0.37 -11.95
C ASP A 37 13.80 -1.07 -11.56
N ARG A 38 12.67 -1.29 -10.87
CA ARG A 38 12.26 -2.62 -10.47
C ARG A 38 11.63 -3.23 -11.70
N GLU A 39 12.19 -4.35 -12.11
CA GLU A 39 11.63 -5.14 -13.20
C GLU A 39 10.20 -5.56 -12.85
N VAL A 40 9.26 -5.14 -13.70
CA VAL A 40 7.85 -5.51 -13.59
C VAL A 40 7.69 -6.91 -14.14
N LEU A 41 7.13 -7.80 -13.33
CA LEU A 41 6.90 -9.18 -13.74
C LEU A 41 5.64 -9.28 -14.60
N THR A 42 5.82 -9.71 -15.85
CA THR A 42 4.74 -10.07 -16.78
C THR A 42 4.28 -11.51 -16.52
N GLY A 43 3.69 -11.75 -15.36
CA GLY A 43 3.11 -13.04 -14.98
C GLY A 43 1.58 -13.05 -15.05
N ALA A 44 0.98 -14.24 -15.12
CA ALA A 44 -0.46 -14.44 -14.99
C ALA A 44 -0.84 -14.44 -13.50
N TYR A 45 -0.69 -13.28 -12.86
CA TYR A 45 -1.07 -13.10 -11.46
C TYR A 45 -2.56 -12.86 -11.33
N ILE A 46 -3.17 -13.45 -10.29
CA ILE A 46 -4.58 -13.26 -9.97
C ILE A 46 -4.66 -12.85 -8.51
N LEU A 47 -5.23 -11.68 -8.24
CA LEU A 47 -5.55 -11.25 -6.89
C LEU A 47 -7.01 -11.65 -6.59
N GLU A 48 -7.18 -12.51 -5.61
CA GLU A 48 -8.49 -12.92 -5.09
C GLU A 48 -8.77 -12.21 -3.76
N ILE A 49 -9.89 -11.49 -3.70
CA ILE A 49 -10.38 -10.86 -2.48
C ILE A 49 -11.72 -11.48 -2.13
N THR A 50 -11.85 -12.03 -0.93
CA THR A 50 -13.08 -12.65 -0.43
C THR A 50 -13.52 -11.94 0.85
N PRO A 51 -14.58 -11.12 0.80
CA PRO A 51 -15.08 -10.44 1.98
C PRO A 51 -15.96 -11.37 2.82
N GLY A 52 -15.80 -11.31 4.15
CA GLY A 52 -16.66 -11.97 5.12
C GLY A 52 -18.01 -11.29 5.31
N PHE A 53 -18.27 -10.21 4.57
CA PHE A 53 -19.45 -9.35 4.66
C PHE A 53 -19.80 -8.78 3.28
N SER A 54 -21.02 -8.26 3.14
CA SER A 54 -21.41 -7.54 1.92
C SER A 54 -20.89 -6.10 2.04
N ILE A 55 -20.11 -5.64 1.05
CA ILE A 55 -19.52 -4.31 1.09
C ILE A 55 -20.58 -3.30 0.67
N ASP A 56 -20.77 -2.28 1.48
CA ASP A 56 -21.68 -1.17 1.18
C ASP A 56 -20.89 0.12 0.99
N LYS A 57 -21.55 1.15 0.46
CA LYS A 57 -20.97 2.48 0.36
C LYS A 57 -20.59 2.99 1.75
N ASP A 58 -19.43 3.62 1.85
CA ASP A 58 -19.01 4.29 3.09
C ASP A 58 -20.00 5.42 3.43
N PRO A 59 -20.75 5.33 4.54
CA PRO A 59 -21.73 6.35 4.93
C PRO A 59 -21.08 7.67 5.38
N PHE A 60 -19.78 7.67 5.64
CA PHE A 60 -19.02 8.87 6.04
C PHE A 60 -18.26 9.51 4.89
N ALA A 61 -18.20 8.87 3.71
CA ALA A 61 -17.62 9.48 2.53
C ALA A 61 -18.49 10.66 2.08
N LEU A 62 -17.89 11.85 1.97
CA LEU A 62 -18.56 13.03 1.44
C LEU A 62 -18.98 12.75 -0.01
N ALA A 63 -20.28 12.53 -0.21
CA ALA A 63 -20.85 12.43 -1.55
C ALA A 63 -20.90 13.85 -2.14
N LEU A 64 -19.95 14.15 -3.04
CA LEU A 64 -20.13 15.25 -3.98
C LEU A 64 -21.12 14.77 -5.04
N ASP A 65 -22.18 15.56 -5.29
CA ASP A 65 -23.32 15.16 -6.14
C ASP A 65 -22.92 14.72 -7.57
N ASP A 66 -21.72 15.09 -8.05
CA ASP A 66 -21.20 14.78 -9.38
C ASP A 66 -20.00 13.81 -9.39
N ALA A 67 -19.59 13.25 -8.24
CA ALA A 67 -18.47 12.30 -8.19
C ALA A 67 -18.95 10.86 -8.41
N PRO A 68 -18.22 10.03 -9.21
CA PRO A 68 -18.44 8.59 -9.23
C PRO A 68 -18.35 8.07 -7.79
N GLN A 69 -19.42 7.46 -7.29
CA GLN A 69 -19.49 7.04 -5.90
C GLN A 69 -18.29 6.15 -5.58
N THR A 70 -17.57 6.47 -4.50
CA THR A 70 -16.39 5.71 -4.11
C THR A 70 -16.83 4.28 -3.77
N PRO A 71 -16.31 3.25 -4.48
CA PRO A 71 -16.63 1.87 -4.14
C PRO A 71 -16.19 1.62 -2.69
N GLY A 72 -17.03 0.93 -1.91
CA GLY A 72 -16.70 0.58 -0.52
C GLY A 72 -15.50 -0.37 -0.37
N LEU A 73 -14.85 -0.74 -1.49
CA LEU A 73 -13.61 -1.49 -1.57
C LEU A 73 -12.54 -0.66 -2.29
N GLU A 74 -11.41 -0.46 -1.62
CA GLU A 74 -10.19 0.10 -2.19
C GLU A 74 -9.07 -0.94 -2.14
N VAL A 75 -8.37 -1.08 -3.27
CA VAL A 75 -7.21 -1.97 -3.41
C VAL A 75 -6.08 -1.18 -4.05
N ARG A 76 -4.88 -1.28 -3.47
CA ARG A 76 -3.66 -0.70 -4.04
C ARG A 76 -2.54 -1.72 -4.06
N LEU A 77 -1.72 -1.72 -5.10
CA LEU A 77 -0.48 -2.48 -5.21
C LEU A 77 0.69 -1.49 -5.23
N ASN A 78 1.59 -1.58 -4.26
CA ASN A 78 2.74 -0.67 -4.12
C ASN A 78 2.34 0.82 -4.21
N GLY A 79 1.22 1.18 -3.57
CA GLY A 79 0.65 2.53 -3.59
C GLY A 79 -0.16 2.90 -4.83
N GLN A 80 -0.13 2.11 -5.92
CA GLN A 80 -0.95 2.36 -7.11
C GLN A 80 -2.33 1.72 -6.96
N LYS A 81 -3.39 2.51 -7.20
CA LYS A 81 -4.78 2.04 -7.11
C LYS A 81 -5.09 1.05 -8.22
N LEU A 82 -5.63 -0.11 -7.85
CA LEU A 82 -6.14 -1.09 -8.80
C LEU A 82 -7.60 -0.79 -9.11
N THR A 83 -7.98 -0.97 -10.37
CA THR A 83 -9.38 -0.90 -10.78
C THR A 83 -10.07 -2.18 -10.32
N VAL A 84 -11.12 -2.03 -9.53
CA VAL A 84 -12.01 -3.13 -9.13
C VAL A 84 -13.35 -2.86 -9.78
N ASP A 85 -13.93 -3.88 -10.42
CA ASP A 85 -15.31 -3.79 -10.90
C ASP A 85 -16.24 -3.56 -9.71
N ALA A 86 -16.84 -2.37 -9.68
CA ALA A 86 -17.64 -1.86 -8.57
C ALA A 86 -19.07 -2.42 -8.53
N GLY A 87 -19.34 -3.50 -9.27
CA GLY A 87 -20.58 -4.27 -9.12
C GLY A 87 -20.79 -4.73 -7.68
N GLU A 88 -22.01 -5.18 -7.34
CA GLU A 88 -22.34 -5.58 -5.97
C GLU A 88 -21.36 -6.63 -5.42
N ILE A 89 -20.61 -6.22 -4.40
CA ILE A 89 -19.66 -7.06 -3.67
C ILE A 89 -20.39 -7.70 -2.49
N PHE A 90 -20.64 -9.00 -2.63
CA PHE A 90 -21.39 -9.77 -1.65
C PHE A 90 -20.49 -10.56 -0.71
N ARG A 91 -20.99 -10.80 0.51
CA ARG A 91 -20.39 -11.75 1.46
C ARG A 91 -20.04 -13.08 0.79
N GLY A 92 -18.81 -13.53 0.98
CA GLY A 92 -18.30 -14.82 0.53
C GLY A 92 -18.07 -14.93 -0.97
N LYS A 93 -18.40 -13.90 -1.77
CA LYS A 93 -18.16 -13.90 -3.21
C LYS A 93 -16.71 -13.50 -3.48
N VAL A 94 -15.98 -14.36 -4.19
CA VAL A 94 -14.60 -14.09 -4.58
C VAL A 94 -14.59 -13.02 -5.69
N ILE A 95 -13.90 -11.93 -5.43
CA ILE A 95 -13.54 -10.91 -6.43
C ILE A 95 -12.20 -11.31 -7.02
N ARG A 96 -12.15 -11.44 -8.34
CA ARG A 96 -10.92 -11.74 -9.08
C ARG A 96 -10.45 -10.49 -9.82
N ILE A 97 -9.26 -10.04 -9.50
CA ILE A 97 -8.59 -8.93 -10.18
C ILE A 97 -7.43 -9.54 -10.96
N THR A 98 -7.48 -9.42 -12.28
CA THR A 98 -6.46 -9.94 -13.21
C THR A 98 -5.79 -8.84 -14.02
N GLU A 99 -6.44 -7.69 -14.15
CA GLU A 99 -5.97 -6.56 -14.93
C GLU A 99 -5.27 -5.52 -14.04
N GLY A 100 -4.25 -4.84 -14.58
CA GLY A 100 -3.51 -3.81 -13.86
C GLY A 100 -2.59 -4.33 -12.74
N LEU A 101 -2.49 -5.65 -12.55
CA LEU A 101 -1.51 -6.25 -11.67
C LEU A 101 -0.12 -6.18 -12.31
N ALA A 102 0.74 -5.34 -11.74
CA ALA A 102 2.12 -5.17 -12.16
C ALA A 102 3.07 -5.34 -10.95
N PRO A 103 3.12 -6.54 -10.33
CA PRO A 103 4.03 -6.75 -9.22
C PRO A 103 5.47 -6.72 -9.72
N THR A 104 6.36 -6.27 -8.84
CA THR A 104 7.79 -6.09 -9.14
C THR A 104 8.63 -7.21 -8.55
N ILE A 105 9.83 -7.45 -9.08
CA ILE A 105 10.80 -8.33 -8.40
C ILE A 105 11.14 -7.74 -7.02
N GLY A 106 11.21 -8.60 -6.00
CA GLY A 106 11.49 -8.22 -4.62
C GLY A 106 10.23 -7.93 -3.82
N PHE A 107 10.31 -6.94 -2.93
CA PHE A 107 9.24 -6.62 -1.98
C PHE A 107 8.08 -5.88 -2.64
N ASN A 108 6.87 -6.38 -2.40
CA ASN A 108 5.62 -5.79 -2.83
C ASN A 108 4.62 -5.77 -1.67
N GLU A 109 3.63 -4.89 -1.77
CA GLU A 109 2.55 -4.80 -0.81
C GLU A 109 1.20 -4.57 -1.49
N PHE A 110 0.17 -5.23 -0.97
CA PHE A 110 -1.21 -4.85 -1.22
C PHE A 110 -1.74 -4.07 -0.03
N TYR A 111 -2.30 -2.89 -0.27
CA TYR A 111 -3.18 -2.24 0.69
C TYR A 111 -4.62 -2.54 0.30
N VAL A 112 -5.42 -3.00 1.26
CA VAL A 112 -6.83 -3.28 1.03
C VAL A 112 -7.67 -2.67 2.13
N GLN A 113 -8.76 -2.02 1.74
CA GLN A 113 -9.71 -1.36 2.64
C GLN A 113 -11.13 -1.66 2.19
N ALA A 114 -11.98 -2.10 3.11
CA ALA A 114 -13.37 -2.47 2.85
C ALA A 114 -14.29 -1.97 3.96
N SER A 115 -15.40 -1.31 3.59
CA SER A 115 -16.40 -0.79 4.54
C SER A 115 -17.56 -1.78 4.74
N PRO A 116 -17.79 -2.28 5.96
CA PRO A 116 -18.93 -3.16 6.24
C PRO A 116 -20.25 -2.38 6.24
N PRO A 117 -21.39 -3.09 6.08
CA PRO A 117 -22.68 -2.44 6.05
C PRO A 117 -23.07 -1.98 7.46
N MET A 118 -23.72 -0.81 7.56
CA MET A 118 -24.12 -0.24 8.85
C MET A 118 -25.09 -1.13 9.63
N SER A 119 -25.86 -1.98 8.95
CA SER A 119 -26.75 -2.95 9.58
C SER A 119 -26.01 -4.03 10.39
N GLU A 120 -24.72 -4.24 10.11
CA GLU A 120 -23.89 -5.28 10.73
C GLU A 120 -22.78 -4.69 11.63
N PHE A 121 -22.95 -3.47 12.12
CA PHE A 121 -21.92 -2.77 12.90
C PHE A 121 -21.53 -3.45 14.23
N HIS A 122 -22.33 -4.40 14.70
CA HIS A 122 -22.04 -5.16 15.92
C HIS A 122 -21.14 -6.38 15.70
N LEU A 123 -20.94 -6.79 14.44
CA LEU A 123 -20.20 -7.99 14.09
C LEU A 123 -18.73 -7.65 13.82
N ASP A 124 -17.88 -8.64 14.05
CA ASP A 124 -16.51 -8.62 13.56
C ASP A 124 -16.51 -9.07 12.10
N HIS A 125 -15.69 -8.40 11.31
CA HIS A 125 -15.65 -8.53 9.86
C HIS A 125 -14.26 -8.93 9.43
N CYS A 126 -14.16 -9.66 8.33
CA CYS A 126 -12.86 -10.03 7.78
C CYS A 126 -12.82 -9.92 6.27
N LEU A 127 -11.60 -9.82 5.76
CA LEU A 127 -11.29 -9.81 4.34
C LEU A 127 -10.15 -10.80 4.10
N ARG A 128 -10.39 -11.83 3.30
CA ARG A 128 -9.33 -12.74 2.86
C ARG A 128 -8.74 -12.24 1.55
N VAL A 129 -7.43 -12.09 1.50
CA VAL A 129 -6.67 -11.59 0.36
C VAL A 129 -5.69 -12.68 -0.04
N ARG A 130 -5.75 -13.09 -1.31
CA ARG A 130 -4.89 -14.13 -1.88
C ARG A 130 -4.26 -13.65 -3.17
N LEU A 131 -2.97 -13.82 -3.31
CA LEU A 131 -2.29 -13.67 -4.60
C LEU A 131 -1.98 -15.07 -5.13
N LEU A 132 -2.37 -15.31 -6.38
CA LEU A 132 -2.08 -16.54 -7.09
C LEU A 132 -1.12 -16.23 -8.25
N ASP A 133 -0.19 -17.14 -8.50
CA ASP A 133 0.56 -17.24 -9.76
C ASP A 133 0.22 -18.56 -10.42
N ARG A 134 -0.41 -18.51 -11.61
CA ARG A 134 -0.88 -19.71 -12.33
C ARG A 134 -1.68 -20.67 -11.42
N GLU A 135 -2.61 -20.12 -10.65
CA GLU A 135 -3.45 -20.81 -9.65
C GLU A 135 -2.75 -21.26 -8.35
N ALA A 136 -1.42 -21.20 -8.26
CA ALA A 136 -0.70 -21.51 -7.04
C ALA A 136 -0.70 -20.29 -6.09
N PRO A 137 -1.12 -20.43 -4.82
CA PRO A 137 -1.10 -19.31 -3.88
C PRO A 137 0.33 -18.92 -3.51
N ILE A 138 0.68 -17.66 -3.77
CA ILE A 138 1.91 -17.02 -3.30
C ILE A 138 1.72 -16.51 -1.88
N VAL A 139 0.58 -15.84 -1.63
CA VAL A 139 0.24 -15.29 -0.32
C VAL A 139 -1.25 -15.45 -0.06
N ASP A 140 -1.63 -15.71 1.19
CA ASP A 140 -3.01 -15.90 1.66
C ASP A 140 -3.15 -15.35 3.07
N HIS A 141 -3.73 -14.16 3.21
CA HIS A 141 -3.88 -13.46 4.48
C HIS A 141 -5.34 -13.12 4.75
N THR A 142 -5.72 -13.14 6.03
CA THR A 142 -7.03 -12.66 6.47
C THR A 142 -6.85 -11.43 7.35
N ILE A 143 -7.42 -10.32 6.91
CA ILE A 143 -7.46 -9.04 7.63
C ILE A 143 -8.75 -9.01 8.44
N TRP A 144 -8.68 -8.59 9.69
CA TRP A 144 -9.83 -8.49 10.59
C TRP A 144 -10.11 -7.04 10.97
N GLY A 145 -11.38 -6.67 10.99
CA GLY A 145 -11.87 -5.43 11.57
C GLY A 145 -12.90 -5.73 12.65
N SER A 146 -12.86 -4.95 13.73
CA SER A 146 -13.73 -5.16 14.88
C SER A 146 -14.99 -4.32 14.78
N ARG A 147 -16.15 -4.88 15.15
CA ARG A 147 -17.40 -4.15 15.41
C ARG A 147 -17.74 -3.07 14.37
N GLY A 148 -17.92 -3.48 13.13
CA GLY A 148 -18.35 -2.56 12.06
C GLY A 148 -17.32 -1.51 11.66
N ALA A 149 -16.11 -1.52 12.22
CA ALA A 149 -15.03 -0.69 11.74
C ALA A 149 -14.67 -1.08 10.31
N VAL A 150 -14.14 -0.11 9.56
CA VAL A 150 -13.53 -0.35 8.25
C VAL A 150 -12.46 -1.44 8.39
N VAL A 151 -12.56 -2.47 7.56
CA VAL A 151 -11.56 -3.54 7.50
C VAL A 151 -10.44 -3.07 6.60
N ALA A 152 -9.32 -2.67 7.18
CA ALA A 152 -8.16 -2.17 6.45
C ALA A 152 -6.89 -2.92 6.86
N GLY A 153 -6.02 -3.20 5.90
CA GLY A 153 -4.75 -3.86 6.18
C GLY A 153 -3.81 -3.87 4.99
N THR A 154 -2.53 -4.08 5.29
CA THR A 154 -1.48 -4.27 4.30
C THR A 154 -1.04 -5.74 4.31
N VAL A 155 -0.89 -6.32 3.13
CA VAL A 155 -0.36 -7.67 2.92
C VAL A 155 0.93 -7.56 2.13
N ASP A 156 2.05 -7.82 2.79
CA ASP A 156 3.36 -7.85 2.16
C ASP A 156 3.67 -9.22 1.55
N PHE A 157 4.45 -9.22 0.47
CA PHE A 157 4.95 -10.43 -0.18
C PHE A 157 6.22 -10.14 -0.97
N THR A 158 7.02 -11.17 -1.24
CA THR A 158 8.27 -11.06 -2.00
C THR A 158 8.25 -11.99 -3.20
N LEU A 159 8.59 -11.47 -4.38
CA LEU A 159 8.72 -12.26 -5.61
C LEU A 159 10.19 -12.42 -5.98
N ALA A 160 10.59 -13.66 -6.27
CA ALA A 160 11.92 -13.96 -6.77
C ALA A 160 12.02 -13.63 -8.26
N ALA A 161 13.22 -13.30 -8.73
CA ALA A 161 13.48 -13.17 -10.16
C ALA A 161 13.21 -14.52 -10.85
N PRO A 162 12.61 -14.51 -12.06
CA PRO A 162 12.46 -15.73 -12.84
C PRO A 162 13.84 -16.33 -13.05
N LYS A 163 13.98 -17.62 -12.73
CA LYS A 163 15.23 -18.34 -12.99
C LYS A 163 15.33 -18.45 -14.51
N GLU A 164 16.31 -17.78 -15.11
CA GLU A 164 16.67 -18.02 -16.51
C GLU A 164 17.00 -19.52 -16.62
N GLU A 165 16.10 -20.29 -17.21
CA GLU A 165 16.45 -21.63 -17.66
C GLU A 165 17.43 -21.43 -18.82
N ASN A 166 18.73 -21.55 -18.52
CA ASN A 166 19.74 -21.73 -19.56
C ASN A 166 19.41 -23.04 -20.28
N HIS A 167 18.68 -22.95 -21.38
CA HIS A 167 18.59 -24.00 -22.39
C HIS A 167 19.88 -23.93 -23.23
N ASP A 168 20.99 -24.39 -22.65
CA ASP A 168 22.16 -24.80 -23.43
C ASP A 168 21.84 -26.17 -24.05
N TYR A 169 21.54 -26.18 -25.35
CA TYR A 169 21.52 -27.39 -26.18
C TYR A 169 22.56 -27.25 -27.30
#